data_AF-A0AAW6RK07-F1
#
_entry.id   AF-A0AAW6RK07-F1
#
_cell.length_a   1.000
_cell.length_b   1.000
_cell.length_c   1.000
_cell.angle_alpha   90.00
_cell.angle_beta   90.00
_cell.angle_gamma   90.00
#
_symmetry.space_group_name_H-M   'P 1'
#
loop_
_entity.id
_entity.type
_entity.pdbx_description
1 polymer ?
#
loop_
_entity_poly.entity_id
_entity_poly.type
_entity_poly.pdbx_seq_one_letter_code
_entity_poly.pdbx_strand_id
1 'polypeptide(L)'
;RFAFLRGPAARLHRALAQFMLDVQTQQHGYTECYTPYIVNDRALRGTGQLPKFEADLFAARKGGQEGQAEPMYLIPTAEVPLTNYVQGEILAEASLPLKLTAHSPC
;
A
#
# COMPACT_ATOMS: atom_id res chain seq x y z
N ARG A 1 5.11 -15.44 -9.30
CA ARG A 1 5.74 -15.18 -10.64
C ARG A 1 6.62 -13.95 -10.45
N PHE A 2 7.86 -13.93 -10.94
CA PHE A 2 8.82 -12.84 -10.68
C PHE A 2 9.51 -12.41 -11.97
N ALA A 3 10.06 -11.18 -11.99
CA ALA A 3 10.82 -10.62 -13.11
C ALA A 3 12.12 -9.96 -12.62
N PHE A 4 13.15 -9.95 -13.46
CA PHE A 4 14.42 -9.29 -13.20
C PHE A 4 14.74 -8.32 -14.35
N LEU A 5 14.78 -7.02 -14.05
CA LEU A 5 15.05 -5.96 -15.03
C LEU A 5 16.45 -5.38 -14.83
N ARG A 6 17.15 -5.08 -15.93
CA ARG A 6 18.46 -4.41 -15.89
C ARG A 6 18.60 -3.37 -17.01
N GLY A 7 19.52 -2.41 -16.82
CA GLY A 7 19.86 -1.42 -17.84
C GLY A 7 18.67 -0.52 -18.22
N PRO A 8 18.51 -0.17 -19.52
CA PRO A 8 17.46 0.74 -19.98
C PRO A 8 16.03 0.33 -19.61
N ALA A 9 15.73 -0.97 -19.54
CA ALA A 9 14.40 -1.45 -19.17
C ALA A 9 14.05 -1.15 -17.70
N ALA A 10 15.00 -1.37 -16.77
CA ALA A 10 14.82 -1.00 -15.36
C ALA A 10 14.71 0.52 -15.18
N ARG A 11 15.47 1.29 -15.98
CA ARG A 11 15.37 2.76 -15.99
C ARG A 11 13.99 3.22 -16.45
N LEU A 12 13.44 2.62 -17.52
CA LEU A 12 12.12 2.96 -18.03
C LEU A 12 11.02 2.61 -17.01
N HIS A 13 11.10 1.44 -16.38
CA HIS A 13 10.17 1.05 -15.30
C HIS A 13 10.13 2.12 -14.19
N ARG A 14 11.30 2.56 -13.71
CA ARG A 14 11.37 3.64 -12.71
C ARG A 14 10.84 4.97 -13.26
N ALA A 15 11.18 5.35 -14.49
CA ALA A 15 10.74 6.61 -15.09
C ALA A 15 9.21 6.69 -15.23
N LEU A 16 8.55 5.57 -15.57
CA LEU A 16 7.09 5.50 -15.63
C LEU A 16 6.46 5.76 -14.26
N ALA A 17 6.95 5.10 -13.21
CA ALA A 17 6.45 5.31 -11.85
C ALA A 17 6.62 6.76 -11.37
N GLN A 18 7.77 7.37 -11.66
CA GLN A 18 8.03 8.77 -11.31
C GLN A 18 7.11 9.73 -12.07
N PHE A 19 6.95 9.53 -13.39
CA PHE A 19 6.02 10.33 -14.19
C PHE A 19 4.58 10.24 -13.67
N MET A 20 4.13 9.04 -13.30
CA MET A 20 2.78 8.84 -12.75
C MET A 20 2.60 9.60 -11.43
N LEU A 21 3.56 9.51 -10.50
CA LEU A 21 3.52 10.24 -9.24
C LEU A 21 3.51 11.76 -9.48
N ASP A 22 4.43 12.26 -10.31
CA ASP A 22 4.53 13.69 -10.64
C ASP A 22 3.21 14.24 -11.20
N VAL A 23 2.55 13.51 -12.10
CA VAL A 23 1.25 13.93 -12.63
C VAL A 23 0.20 14.02 -11.53
N GLN A 24 0.10 13.00 -10.66
CA GLN A 24 -0.91 13.00 -9.61
C GLN A 24 -0.68 14.10 -8.57
N THR A 25 0.58 14.33 -8.19
CA THR A 25 0.93 15.28 -7.12
C THR A 25 0.97 16.72 -7.60
N GLN A 26 1.56 16.97 -8.77
CA GLN A 26 1.76 18.33 -9.28
C GLN A 26 0.53 18.87 -10.03
N GLN A 27 -0.30 18.00 -10.61
CA GLN A 27 -1.40 18.43 -11.48
C GLN A 27 -2.78 18.04 -10.93
N HIS A 28 -2.90 16.89 -10.26
CA HIS A 28 -4.20 16.41 -9.77
C HIS A 28 -4.42 16.64 -8.28
N GLY A 29 -3.47 17.22 -7.55
CA GLY A 29 -3.63 17.59 -6.14
C GLY A 29 -3.73 16.39 -5.19
N TYR A 30 -3.03 15.30 -5.50
CA TYR A 30 -2.83 14.20 -4.57
C TYR A 30 -1.60 14.46 -3.68
N THR A 31 -1.69 14.11 -2.41
CA THR A 31 -0.56 14.07 -1.49
C THR A 31 0.17 12.75 -1.65
N GLU A 32 1.47 12.80 -1.89
CA GLU A 32 2.31 11.61 -1.98
C GLU A 32 2.54 11.00 -0.59
N CYS A 33 2.42 9.68 -0.49
CA CYS A 33 2.61 8.93 0.75
C CYS A 33 3.55 7.75 0.53
N TYR A 34 4.50 7.58 1.44
CA TYR A 34 5.25 6.34 1.58
C TYR A 34 4.58 5.45 2.62
N THR A 35 4.13 4.26 2.23
CA THR A 35 3.30 3.39 3.07
C THR A 35 3.99 2.07 3.43
N PRO A 36 3.60 1.41 4.53
CA PRO A 36 4.07 0.07 4.84
C PRO A 36 3.61 -0.95 3.78
N TYR A 37 4.51 -1.87 3.40
CA TYR A 37 4.18 -2.98 2.50
C TYR A 37 3.74 -4.25 3.23
N ILE A 38 3.87 -4.27 4.56
CA ILE A 38 3.39 -5.34 5.41
C ILE A 38 2.37 -4.73 6.38
N VAL A 39 1.17 -5.32 6.44
CA VAL A 39 0.06 -4.86 7.28
C VAL A 39 -0.50 -6.01 8.12
N ASN A 40 -1.19 -5.66 9.21
CA ASN A 40 -1.93 -6.62 10.03
C ASN A 40 -3.29 -6.97 9.40
N ASP A 41 -3.96 -7.97 9.98
CA ASP A 41 -5.28 -8.42 9.52
C ASP A 41 -6.36 -7.32 9.66
N ARG A 42 -6.26 -6.46 10.69
CA ARG A 42 -7.18 -5.35 10.91
C ARG A 42 -7.24 -4.40 9.72
N ALA A 43 -6.11 -4.08 9.10
CA ALA A 43 -6.08 -3.23 7.91
C ALA A 43 -6.81 -3.88 6.72
N LEU A 44 -6.56 -5.18 6.50
CA LEU A 44 -7.18 -5.95 5.41
C LEU A 44 -8.68 -6.19 5.59
N ARG A 45 -9.16 -6.24 6.84
CA ARG A 45 -10.59 -6.23 7.13
C ARG A 45 -11.21 -4.87 6.84
N GLY A 46 -10.47 -3.78 7.12
CA GLY A 46 -10.91 -2.41 6.86
C GLY A 46 -11.19 -2.13 5.38
N THR A 47 -10.42 -2.75 4.48
CA THR A 47 -10.58 -2.63 3.01
C THR A 47 -11.22 -3.86 2.35
N GLY A 48 -11.72 -4.83 3.13
CA GLY A 48 -12.57 -5.92 2.65
C GLY A 48 -11.86 -7.14 2.04
N GLN A 49 -10.52 -7.20 2.04
CA GLN A 49 -9.79 -8.40 1.60
C GLN A 49 -10.05 -9.58 2.54
N LEU A 50 -10.05 -9.34 3.85
CA LEU A 50 -10.42 -10.34 4.84
C LEU A 50 -11.88 -10.20 5.27
N PRO A 51 -12.57 -11.32 5.56
CA PRO A 51 -12.04 -12.70 5.66
C PRO A 51 -12.06 -13.51 4.35
N LYS A 52 -12.63 -13.00 3.26
CA LYS A 52 -13.00 -13.82 2.09
C LYS A 52 -11.84 -14.18 1.17
N PHE A 53 -10.84 -13.30 1.03
CA PHE A 53 -9.78 -13.40 0.03
C PHE A 53 -8.40 -13.68 0.65
N GLU A 54 -8.37 -14.40 1.78
CA GLU A 54 -7.12 -14.73 2.49
C GLU A 54 -6.14 -15.52 1.61
N ALA A 55 -6.66 -16.44 0.79
CA ALA A 55 -5.85 -17.27 -0.10
C ALA A 55 -5.11 -16.48 -1.21
N ASP A 56 -5.55 -15.26 -1.50
CA ASP A 56 -4.92 -14.38 -2.49
C ASP A 56 -3.76 -13.55 -1.90
N LEU A 57 -3.56 -13.62 -0.57
CA LEU A 57 -2.56 -12.83 0.15
C LEU A 57 -1.29 -13.63 0.44
N PHE A 58 -0.15 -12.94 0.41
CA PHE A 58 1.11 -13.50 0.92
C PHE A 58 1.27 -13.17 2.40
N ALA A 59 1.15 -14.19 3.26
CA ALA A 59 1.41 -14.06 4.68
C ALA A 59 2.91 -13.84 4.97
N ALA A 60 3.21 -12.86 5.80
CA ALA A 60 4.54 -12.56 6.33
C ALA A 60 4.61 -13.02 7.79
N ARG A 61 5.71 -13.68 8.16
CA ARG A 61 6.00 -14.01 9.56
C ARG A 61 7.10 -13.09 10.08
N LYS A 62 6.88 -12.47 11.23
CA LYS A 62 7.91 -11.67 11.90
C LYS A 62 9.00 -12.61 12.41
N GLY A 63 10.21 -12.49 11.85
CA GLY A 63 11.37 -13.27 12.29
C GLY A 63 11.86 -12.82 13.68
N GLY A 64 12.36 -13.75 14.48
CA GLY A 64 13.04 -13.45 15.75
C GLY A 64 12.14 -13.25 16.98
N GLN A 65 10.83 -13.49 16.89
CA GLN A 65 9.96 -13.57 18.07
C GLN A 65 9.61 -15.04 18.37
N GLU A 66 9.98 -15.50 19.57
CA GLU A 66 9.46 -16.75 20.14
C GLU A 66 8.03 -16.46 20.67
N GLY A 67 7.01 -17.04 20.04
CA GLY A 67 5.61 -16.88 20.46
C GLY A 67 4.61 -16.83 19.29
N GLN A 68 3.33 -16.64 19.61
CA GLN A 68 2.28 -16.39 18.61
C GLN A 68 2.48 -14.98 18.05
N ALA A 69 3.11 -14.86 16.89
CA ALA A 69 3.19 -13.59 16.17
C ALA A 69 1.82 -13.24 15.57
N GLU A 70 1.44 -11.96 15.64
CA GLU A 70 0.25 -11.47 14.94
C GLU A 70 0.35 -11.80 13.43
N PRO A 71 -0.77 -12.18 12.79
CA PRO A 71 -0.77 -12.46 11.36
C PRO A 71 -0.50 -11.17 10.58
N MET A 72 0.59 -11.18 9.83
CA MET A 72 1.02 -10.07 8.98
C MET A 72 0.95 -10.50 7.52
N TYR A 73 0.71 -9.56 6.62
CA TYR A 73 0.50 -9.82 5.20
C TYR A 73 1.20 -8.78 4.35
N LEU A 74 1.76 -9.19 3.22
CA LEU A 74 2.15 -8.25 2.18
C LEU A 74 0.89 -7.60 1.58
N ILE A 75 0.94 -6.31 1.31
CA ILE A 75 -0.18 -5.59 0.71
C ILE A 75 -0.43 -6.09 -0.73
N PRO A 76 -1.69 -6.32 -1.14
CA PRO A 76 -2.03 -6.61 -2.54
C PRO A 76 -2.17 -5.33 -3.39
N THR A 77 -2.29 -4.17 -2.74
CA THR A 77 -2.42 -2.83 -3.34
C THR A 77 -2.13 -1.77 -2.28
N ALA A 78 -1.62 -0.60 -2.69
CA ALA A 78 -1.46 0.57 -1.83
C ALA A 78 -2.78 1.07 -1.22
N GLU A 79 -3.92 0.70 -1.81
CA GLU A 79 -5.26 1.02 -1.27
C GLU A 79 -5.40 0.61 0.20
N VAL A 80 -4.86 -0.56 0.58
CA VAL A 80 -4.98 -1.08 1.95
C VAL A 80 -4.38 -0.11 2.98
N PRO A 81 -3.09 0.25 2.94
CA PRO A 81 -2.53 1.19 3.89
C PRO A 81 -3.01 2.63 3.69
N LEU A 82 -3.29 3.08 2.45
CA LEU A 82 -3.77 4.45 2.21
C LEU A 82 -5.16 4.69 2.77
N THR A 83 -6.09 3.75 2.60
CA THR A 83 -7.46 3.89 3.11
C THR A 83 -7.51 3.78 4.62
N ASN A 84 -6.69 2.88 5.20
CA ASN A 84 -6.59 2.73 6.64
C ASN A 84 -5.86 3.89 7.34
N TYR A 85 -5.29 4.85 6.61
CA TYR A 85 -4.68 6.07 7.19
C TYR A 85 -5.65 6.80 8.13
N VAL A 86 -6.94 6.83 7.79
CA VAL A 86 -8.00 7.48 8.58
C VAL A 86 -8.87 6.47 9.35
N GLN A 87 -8.38 5.24 9.55
CA GLN A 87 -9.16 4.19 10.19
C GLN A 87 -9.51 4.56 11.65
N GLY A 88 -10.81 4.69 11.93
CA GLY A 88 -11.30 5.02 13.26
C GLY A 88 -11.22 6.51 13.61
N GLU A 89 -10.93 7.37 12.64
CA GLU A 89 -10.92 8.82 12.83
C GLU A 89 -12.28 9.44 12.47
N ILE A 90 -12.64 10.52 13.18
CA ILE A 90 -13.73 11.43 12.79
C ILE A 90 -13.09 12.65 12.16
N LEU A 91 -13.14 12.74 10.84
CA LEU A 91 -12.52 13.83 10.10
C LEU A 91 -13.39 15.09 10.14
N ALA A 92 -12.75 16.26 10.22
CA ALA A 92 -13.44 17.52 10.01
C ALA A 92 -13.79 17.67 8.52
N GLU A 93 -15.00 18.14 8.21
CA GLU A 93 -15.45 18.34 6.82
C GLU A 93 -14.49 19.23 6.02
N ALA A 94 -13.90 20.24 6.66
CA ALA A 94 -12.94 21.15 6.03
C ALA A 94 -11.61 20.46 5.61
N SER A 95 -11.30 19.27 6.12
CA SER A 95 -10.14 18.48 5.67
C SER A 95 -10.44 17.61 4.44
N LEU A 96 -11.69 17.57 3.98
CA LEU A 96 -12.11 16.81 2.82
C LEU A 96 -12.14 17.68 1.55
N PRO A 97 -11.83 17.11 0.37
CA PRO A 97 -11.45 15.71 0.14
C PRO A 97 -9.98 15.42 0.50
N LEU A 98 -9.72 14.27 1.14
CA LEU A 98 -8.38 13.71 1.23
C LEU A 98 -8.05 12.97 -0.07
N LYS A 99 -6.95 13.35 -0.70
CA LYS A 99 -6.46 12.74 -1.95
C LYS A 99 -5.05 12.24 -1.72
N LEU A 100 -4.88 10.93 -1.61
CA LEU A 100 -3.59 10.31 -1.30
C LEU A 100 -3.14 9.42 -2.47
N THR A 101 -1.84 9.43 -2.77
CA THR A 101 -1.24 8.56 -3.79
C THR A 101 0.06 7.94 -3.27
N ALA A 102 0.36 6.72 -3.72
CA ALA A 102 1.60 6.03 -3.38
C ALA A 102 2.05 5.15 -4.54
N HIS A 103 3.36 4.96 -4.67
CA HIS A 103 3.95 3.94 -5.51
C HIS A 103 4.50 2.82 -4.61
N SER A 104 3.91 1.62 -4.70
CA SER A 104 4.30 0.45 -3.90
C SER A 104 4.44 -0.81 -4.78
N PRO A 105 5.29 -1.77 -4.39
CA PRO A 105 5.27 -3.11 -4.98
C PRO A 105 3.97 -3.84 -4.61
N CYS A 106 3.40 -4.60 -5.54
CA CYS A 106 2.22 -5.48 -5.39
C CYS A 106 2.38 -6.70 -6.31
#